data_AF-R4Z640-F1
#
_entry.id   AF-R4Z640-F1
#
_cell.length_a   1.000
_cell.length_b   1.000
_cell.length_c   1.000
_cell.angle_alpha   90.00
_cell.angle_beta   90.00
_cell.angle_gamma   90.00
#
_symmetry.space_group_name_H-M   'P 1'
#
loop_
_entity.id
_entity.type
_entity.pdbx_description
1 polymer ?
#
loop_
_entity_poly.entity_id
_entity_poly.type
_entity_poly.pdbx_seq_one_letter_code
_entity_poly.pdbx_strand_id
1 'polypeptide(L)'
;MADQQRPGAPLIGLVAVAAVLIVGLLGAGAWAMLGADGPTVSGSAAAPSTRSPTTIVYLTVPRTAVEDTVAPAGSAAPVTVTVLAPVVPPRFVFPVDSDITHYDSGHHDYPAADMFAPCGTAALAATDGTIEEIHTTDDWNSSTDDPAQRSGLLVSLVDARGVRYYGSHLESVSVQQGQQVGAGDQIGTVGETGNAAGTGCHLHFGLSPACRTGWQNRRGLLAPQPFLNDWRRGLPGDPLAAVEALGCG
;
A
#
# COMPACT_ATOMS: atom_id res chain seq x y z
N MET A 1 74.56 6.59 11.83
CA MET A 1 74.60 5.49 10.85
C MET A 1 73.26 5.51 10.15
N ALA A 2 73.27 5.98 8.91
CA ALA A 2 72.09 6.09 8.07
C ALA A 2 71.89 4.77 7.31
N ASP A 3 70.65 4.29 7.22
CA ASP A 3 70.22 3.59 6.02
C ASP A 3 68.71 3.76 5.84
N GLN A 4 68.33 4.41 4.74
CA GLN A 4 66.96 4.53 4.26
C GLN A 4 66.79 3.52 3.12
N GLN A 5 66.01 2.45 3.36
CA GLN A 5 65.57 1.57 2.30
C GLN A 5 64.28 2.11 1.64
N ARG A 6 64.39 2.32 0.33
CA ARG A 6 63.34 2.82 -0.58
C ARG A 6 62.27 1.74 -0.85
N PRO A 7 61.01 2.13 -1.08
CA PRO A 7 59.96 1.21 -1.53
C PRO A 7 60.06 0.92 -3.04
N GLY A 8 59.85 -0.35 -3.42
CA GLY A 8 59.74 -0.80 -4.81
C GLY A 8 58.39 -0.43 -5.44
N ALA A 9 58.42 -0.04 -6.70
CA ALA A 9 57.24 0.23 -7.52
C ALA A 9 56.53 -1.07 -7.95
N PRO A 10 55.19 -1.08 -8.10
CA PRO A 10 54.49 -2.20 -8.73
C PRO A 10 54.48 -2.08 -10.26
N LEU A 11 54.78 -3.21 -10.91
CA LEU A 11 54.70 -3.43 -12.35
C LEU A 11 53.25 -3.45 -12.84
N ILE A 12 53.00 -2.72 -13.93
CA ILE A 12 51.78 -2.74 -14.74
C ILE A 12 51.78 -4.04 -15.56
N GLY A 13 50.74 -4.86 -15.41
CA GLY A 13 50.50 -6.07 -16.21
C GLY A 13 49.08 -6.06 -16.79
N LEU A 14 48.99 -6.03 -18.12
CA LEU A 14 47.75 -5.94 -18.91
C LEU A 14 46.87 -7.21 -18.85
N VAL A 15 45.55 -6.97 -18.72
CA VAL A 15 44.42 -7.44 -19.54
C VAL A 15 44.41 -8.89 -20.07
N ALA A 16 43.37 -9.65 -19.68
CA ALA A 16 42.63 -10.52 -20.58
C ALA A 16 41.17 -10.70 -20.08
N VAL A 17 40.23 -10.03 -20.75
CA VAL A 17 38.78 -10.26 -20.62
C VAL A 17 38.41 -11.38 -21.58
N ALA A 18 37.89 -12.51 -21.06
CA ALA A 18 37.34 -13.57 -21.89
C ALA A 18 35.81 -13.38 -22.00
N ALA A 19 35.35 -12.85 -23.14
CA ALA A 19 33.96 -12.84 -23.54
C ALA A 19 33.66 -14.15 -24.29
N VAL A 20 32.67 -14.93 -23.82
CA VAL A 20 32.14 -16.09 -24.53
C VAL A 20 30.84 -15.69 -25.22
N LEU A 21 30.92 -15.48 -26.53
CA LEU A 21 29.80 -15.38 -27.45
C LEU A 21 29.53 -16.77 -28.03
N ILE A 22 28.34 -17.32 -27.79
CA ILE A 22 27.83 -18.48 -28.53
C ILE A 22 26.75 -17.98 -29.49
N VAL A 23 27.10 -17.91 -30.77
CA VAL A 23 26.18 -17.81 -31.90
C VAL A 23 26.12 -19.19 -32.55
N GLY A 24 24.95 -19.81 -32.52
CA GLY A 24 24.63 -21.02 -33.27
C GLY A 24 23.38 -20.78 -34.09
N LEU A 25 23.54 -20.87 -35.41
CA LEU A 25 22.61 -20.45 -36.46
C LEU A 25 22.12 -21.71 -37.21
N LEU A 26 20.89 -21.61 -37.73
CA LEU A 26 20.28 -22.34 -38.87
C LEU A 26 19.43 -23.59 -38.58
N GLY A 27 18.15 -23.46 -38.97
CA GLY A 27 17.21 -24.53 -39.24
C GLY A 27 15.94 -23.97 -39.89
N ALA A 28 16.01 -23.72 -41.20
CA ALA A 28 14.88 -23.29 -42.01
C ALA A 28 13.85 -24.42 -42.20
N GLY A 29 12.57 -24.07 -42.13
CA GLY A 29 11.45 -24.96 -42.49
C GLY A 29 10.21 -24.12 -42.79
N ALA A 30 10.03 -23.79 -44.06
CA ALA A 30 8.81 -23.16 -44.59
C ALA A 30 7.80 -24.26 -44.97
N TRP A 31 6.57 -24.15 -44.46
CA TRP A 31 5.39 -24.83 -45.00
C TRP A 31 4.26 -23.82 -45.15
N ALA A 32 3.62 -23.85 -46.32
CA ALA A 32 2.61 -22.89 -46.76
C ALA A 32 1.19 -23.34 -46.43
N MET A 33 0.40 -22.37 -45.96
CA MET A 33 -1.04 -22.08 -46.13
C MET A 33 -2.02 -23.19 -46.56
N LEU A 34 -3.09 -23.38 -45.76
CA LEU A 34 -4.49 -23.21 -46.19
C LEU A 34 -5.42 -23.07 -44.97
N GLY A 35 -6.42 -22.18 -45.07
CA GLY A 35 -7.21 -21.65 -43.94
C GLY A 35 -8.37 -22.50 -43.43
N ALA A 36 -8.91 -22.05 -42.30
CA ALA A 36 -10.27 -22.28 -41.81
C ALA A 36 -10.60 -21.23 -40.73
N ASP A 37 -11.84 -20.76 -40.75
CA ASP A 37 -12.40 -19.65 -39.98
C ASP A 37 -12.55 -19.90 -38.46
N GLY A 38 -12.26 -18.85 -37.67
CA GLY A 38 -12.83 -18.57 -36.33
C GLY A 38 -12.38 -19.45 -35.13
N PRO A 39 -12.55 -19.01 -33.86
CA PRO A 39 -13.34 -17.86 -33.41
C PRO A 39 -12.48 -16.71 -32.86
N THR A 40 -13.00 -15.51 -33.04
CA THR A 40 -12.63 -14.30 -32.29
C THR A 40 -12.70 -14.55 -30.79
N VAL A 41 -11.55 -14.52 -30.10
CA VAL A 41 -11.52 -14.36 -28.64
C VAL A 41 -11.82 -12.89 -28.38
N SER A 42 -13.09 -12.59 -28.11
CA SER A 42 -13.50 -11.30 -27.59
C SER A 42 -12.73 -11.00 -26.31
N GLY A 43 -11.99 -9.89 -26.33
CA GLY A 43 -11.53 -9.25 -25.10
C GLY A 43 -12.76 -8.89 -24.26
N SER A 44 -12.91 -9.55 -23.13
CA SER A 44 -13.81 -9.07 -22.09
C SER A 44 -13.10 -7.92 -21.39
N ALA A 45 -13.26 -6.72 -21.92
CA ALA A 45 -13.09 -5.51 -21.12
C ALA A 45 -13.96 -5.68 -19.87
N ALA A 46 -13.34 -5.61 -18.69
CA ALA A 46 -14.07 -5.53 -17.44
C ALA A 46 -15.04 -4.35 -17.54
N ALA A 47 -16.34 -4.65 -17.52
CA ALA A 47 -17.38 -3.64 -17.51
C ALA A 47 -17.16 -2.72 -16.30
N PRO A 48 -17.39 -1.39 -16.42
CA PRO A 48 -17.46 -0.56 -15.25
C PRO A 48 -18.57 -1.12 -14.35
N SER A 49 -18.24 -1.44 -13.10
CA SER A 49 -19.21 -1.80 -12.08
C SER A 49 -20.21 -0.65 -11.94
N THR A 50 -21.31 -0.74 -12.67
CA THR A 50 -22.49 0.09 -12.46
C THR A 50 -23.01 -0.28 -11.09
N ARG A 51 -22.71 0.57 -10.11
CA ARG A 51 -23.26 0.54 -8.76
C ARG A 51 -24.78 0.32 -8.90
N SER A 52 -25.30 -0.73 -8.27
CA SER A 52 -26.75 -1.01 -8.23
C SER A 52 -27.48 0.27 -7.79
N PRO A 53 -28.63 0.61 -8.39
CA PRO A 53 -29.40 1.76 -7.94
C PRO A 53 -29.73 1.57 -6.47
N THR A 54 -29.34 2.56 -5.65
CA THR A 54 -29.78 2.69 -4.27
C THR A 54 -31.30 2.55 -4.26
N THR A 55 -31.80 1.41 -3.80
CA THR A 55 -33.24 1.21 -3.63
C THR A 55 -33.66 2.08 -2.47
N ILE A 56 -34.19 3.26 -2.77
CA ILE A 56 -34.85 4.10 -1.77
C ILE A 56 -36.16 3.38 -1.41
N VAL A 57 -36.16 2.70 -0.28
CA VAL A 57 -37.38 2.11 0.30
C VAL A 57 -38.17 3.27 0.93
N TYR A 58 -39.21 3.73 0.23
CA TYR A 58 -40.22 4.59 0.84
C TYR A 58 -41.11 3.72 1.73
N LEU A 59 -40.80 3.66 3.03
CA LEU A 59 -41.70 3.08 4.02
C LEU A 59 -42.96 3.96 4.11
N THR A 60 -44.07 3.46 3.57
CA THR A 60 -45.37 4.09 3.74
C THR A 60 -45.85 3.77 5.15
N VAL A 61 -45.68 4.70 6.09
CA VAL A 61 -46.25 4.57 7.42
C VAL A 61 -47.77 4.75 7.30
N PRO A 62 -48.61 3.79 7.71
CA PRO A 62 -50.05 3.98 7.70
C PRO A 62 -50.41 5.10 8.68
N ARG A 63 -50.98 6.20 8.16
CA ARG A 63 -51.64 7.22 9.00
C ARG A 63 -52.78 6.52 9.73
N THR A 64 -52.64 6.33 11.04
CA THR A 64 -53.81 6.17 11.91
C THR A 64 -54.65 7.43 11.77
N ALA A 65 -55.92 7.25 11.43
CA ALA A 65 -56.90 8.31 11.28
C ALA A 65 -56.90 9.20 12.54
N VAL A 66 -56.37 10.42 12.40
CA VAL A 66 -56.69 11.52 13.30
C VAL A 66 -57.81 12.27 12.61
N GLU A 67 -58.95 12.29 13.27
CA GLU A 67 -60.19 12.94 12.86
C GLU A 67 -59.93 14.37 12.34
N ASP A 68 -60.59 14.69 11.22
CA ASP A 68 -60.52 15.96 10.54
C ASP A 68 -60.89 17.12 11.48
N THR A 69 -59.91 17.94 11.85
CA THR A 69 -60.14 19.34 12.20
C THR A 69 -59.16 20.17 11.38
N VAL A 70 -59.69 20.77 10.32
CA VAL A 70 -58.95 21.65 9.40
C VAL A 70 -58.42 22.85 10.18
N ALA A 71 -57.14 22.82 10.54
CA ALA A 71 -56.35 23.98 10.95
C ALA A 71 -55.68 24.60 9.70
N PRO A 72 -55.48 25.92 9.64
CA PRO A 72 -55.13 26.60 8.41
C PRO A 72 -53.73 26.20 7.93
N ALA A 73 -53.55 26.28 6.61
CA ALA A 73 -52.30 26.04 5.90
C ALA A 73 -51.18 27.00 6.38
N GLY A 74 -50.51 26.63 7.47
CA GLY A 74 -49.20 27.14 7.82
C GLY A 74 -48.16 26.37 7.02
N SER A 75 -47.31 27.10 6.30
CA SER A 75 -46.16 26.61 5.56
C SER A 75 -45.39 25.55 6.36
N ALA A 76 -45.59 24.27 6.05
CA ALA A 76 -44.84 23.19 6.67
C ALA A 76 -43.39 23.25 6.15
N ALA A 77 -42.48 23.71 7.00
CA ALA A 77 -41.06 23.63 6.73
C ALA A 77 -40.66 22.16 6.50
N PRO A 78 -39.74 21.86 5.57
CA PRO A 78 -39.27 20.51 5.36
C PRO A 78 -38.62 19.98 6.65
N VAL A 79 -39.11 18.84 7.13
CA VAL A 79 -38.48 18.12 8.23
C VAL A 79 -37.28 17.38 7.67
N THR A 80 -36.07 17.84 8.00
CA THR A 80 -34.84 17.11 7.67
C THR A 80 -34.76 15.85 8.52
N VAL A 81 -34.87 14.69 7.90
CA VAL A 81 -34.62 13.40 8.54
C VAL A 81 -33.16 13.04 8.30
N THR A 82 -32.33 13.13 9.34
CA THR A 82 -30.96 12.63 9.30
C THR A 82 -31.01 11.11 9.39
N VAL A 83 -30.79 10.42 8.28
CA VAL A 83 -30.59 8.96 8.29
C VAL A 83 -29.13 8.71 8.67
N LEU A 84 -28.91 8.21 9.89
CA LEU A 84 -27.59 7.74 10.31
C LEU A 84 -27.30 6.45 9.55
N ALA A 85 -26.30 6.48 8.67
CA ALA A 85 -25.80 5.27 8.04
C ALA A 85 -25.26 4.31 9.13
N PRO A 86 -25.47 2.99 9.00
CA PRO A 86 -24.89 2.04 9.94
C PRO A 86 -23.36 2.15 9.88
N VAL A 87 -22.74 2.31 11.05
CA VAL A 87 -21.28 2.25 11.19
C VAL A 87 -20.88 0.79 11.03
N VAL A 88 -20.44 0.42 9.83
CA VAL A 88 -19.82 -0.89 9.58
C VAL A 88 -18.45 -0.87 10.29
N PRO A 89 -18.15 -1.85 11.16
CA PRO A 89 -16.84 -1.90 11.79
C PRO A 89 -15.73 -2.06 10.73
N PRO A 90 -14.57 -1.42 10.92
CA PRO A 90 -13.47 -1.54 9.97
C PRO A 90 -13.02 -3.00 9.87
N ARG A 91 -12.67 -3.41 8.65
CA ARG A 91 -12.03 -4.70 8.39
C ARG A 91 -10.52 -4.49 8.35
N PHE A 92 -9.78 -5.40 8.98
CA PHE A 92 -8.32 -5.40 8.93
C PHE A 92 -7.77 -6.67 8.29
N VAL A 93 -6.69 -6.53 7.53
CA VAL A 93 -5.94 -7.63 6.92
C VAL A 93 -4.44 -7.45 7.16
N PHE A 94 -3.70 -8.56 7.15
CA PHE A 94 -2.24 -8.51 7.20
C PHE A 94 -1.69 -7.93 5.88
N PRO A 95 -0.79 -6.94 5.90
CA PRO A 95 -0.48 -6.10 4.73
C PRO A 95 0.51 -6.72 3.72
N VAL A 96 0.89 -7.98 3.88
CA VAL A 96 1.78 -8.70 2.97
C VAL A 96 1.16 -10.06 2.63
N ASP A 97 0.92 -10.32 1.35
CA ASP A 97 0.29 -11.55 0.86
C ASP A 97 1.29 -12.72 0.76
N SER A 98 1.80 -13.18 1.90
CA SER A 98 2.73 -14.31 1.94
C SER A 98 2.77 -15.00 3.30
N ASP A 99 2.62 -16.33 3.29
CA ASP A 99 2.66 -17.20 4.47
C ASP A 99 4.05 -17.32 5.11
N ILE A 100 5.11 -17.00 4.35
CA ILE A 100 6.50 -17.04 4.85
C ILE A 100 6.97 -15.68 5.39
N THR A 101 6.07 -14.69 5.44
CA THR A 101 6.40 -13.36 5.96
C THR A 101 6.81 -13.45 7.43
N HIS A 102 7.94 -12.86 7.79
CA HIS A 102 8.39 -12.74 9.17
C HIS A 102 8.74 -11.28 9.50
N TYR A 103 8.60 -10.93 10.77
CA TYR A 103 8.94 -9.61 11.31
C TYR A 103 9.27 -9.77 12.80
N ASP A 104 10.13 -8.90 13.30
CA ASP A 104 10.55 -8.92 14.69
C ASP A 104 9.48 -8.35 15.63
N SER A 105 9.58 -8.67 16.92
CA SER A 105 8.66 -8.16 17.96
C SER A 105 8.79 -6.65 18.22
N GLY A 106 9.73 -5.98 17.55
CA GLY A 106 9.98 -4.54 17.64
C GLY A 106 10.83 -4.07 16.47
N HIS A 107 10.99 -2.75 16.34
CA HIS A 107 11.87 -2.12 15.36
C HIS A 107 12.90 -1.27 16.12
N HIS A 108 14.15 -1.29 15.67
CA HIS A 108 15.31 -0.96 16.51
C HIS A 108 15.41 0.53 16.90
N ASP A 109 14.97 1.45 16.03
CA ASP A 109 15.20 2.91 16.23
C ASP A 109 13.93 3.72 16.53
N TYR A 110 12.77 3.22 16.10
CA TYR A 110 11.47 3.92 16.21
C TYR A 110 10.30 2.95 16.02
N PRO A 111 9.08 3.33 16.42
CA PRO A 111 7.91 2.46 16.28
C PRO A 111 7.55 2.21 14.81
N ALA A 112 7.82 1.00 14.35
CA ALA A 112 7.50 0.48 13.01
C ALA A 112 7.63 -1.05 13.03
N ALA A 113 7.43 -1.71 11.88
CA ALA A 113 7.80 -3.10 11.66
C ALA A 113 8.32 -3.29 10.23
N ASP A 114 9.31 -4.16 10.07
CA ASP A 114 9.81 -4.59 8.76
C ASP A 114 9.36 -6.03 8.52
N MET A 115 8.47 -6.21 7.54
CA MET A 115 7.91 -7.50 7.17
C MET A 115 8.64 -8.08 5.98
N PHE A 116 9.60 -8.96 6.24
CA PHE A 116 10.42 -9.60 5.22
C PHE A 116 9.63 -10.66 4.45
N ALA A 117 9.63 -10.51 3.13
CA ALA A 117 8.96 -11.40 2.18
C ALA A 117 9.71 -11.36 0.83
N PRO A 118 9.51 -12.33 -0.07
CA PRO A 118 10.09 -12.28 -1.40
C PRO A 118 9.77 -10.96 -2.12
N CYS A 119 10.73 -10.40 -2.85
CA CYS A 119 10.48 -9.24 -3.72
C CYS A 119 9.34 -9.55 -4.69
N GLY A 120 8.53 -8.56 -5.03
CA GLY A 120 7.35 -8.73 -5.87
C GLY A 120 6.11 -9.28 -5.15
N THR A 121 6.22 -9.71 -3.88
CA THR A 121 5.04 -10.11 -3.08
C THR A 121 4.04 -8.96 -3.00
N ALA A 122 2.75 -9.24 -3.10
CA ALA A 122 1.74 -8.19 -3.03
C ALA A 122 1.74 -7.49 -1.66
N ALA A 123 1.86 -6.17 -1.68
CA ALA A 123 1.60 -5.31 -0.52
C ALA A 123 0.12 -4.91 -0.56
N LEU A 124 -0.59 -5.11 0.54
CA LEU A 124 -2.04 -4.95 0.63
C LEU A 124 -2.43 -3.76 1.51
N ALA A 125 -3.54 -3.11 1.17
CA ALA A 125 -4.21 -2.15 2.04
C ALA A 125 -4.68 -2.86 3.32
N ALA A 126 -4.13 -2.46 4.47
CA ALA A 126 -4.45 -3.10 5.76
C ALA A 126 -5.91 -2.89 6.19
N THR A 127 -6.56 -1.83 5.70
CA THR A 127 -7.96 -1.49 5.99
C THR A 127 -8.55 -0.70 4.82
N ASP A 128 -9.83 -0.35 4.92
CA ASP A 128 -10.49 0.56 3.99
C ASP A 128 -9.99 2.00 4.21
N GLY A 129 -9.82 2.77 3.12
CA GLY A 129 -9.48 4.17 3.24
C GLY A 129 -9.20 4.86 1.91
N THR A 130 -8.53 6.02 2.01
CA THR A 130 -8.10 6.80 0.85
C THR A 130 -6.57 6.91 0.82
N ILE A 131 -5.97 6.65 -0.33
CA ILE A 131 -4.54 6.85 -0.55
C ILE A 131 -4.21 8.33 -0.42
N GLU A 132 -3.37 8.68 0.55
CA GLU A 132 -3.02 10.06 0.86
C GLU A 132 -1.75 10.49 0.15
N GLU A 133 -0.73 9.64 0.13
CA GLU A 133 0.59 9.92 -0.44
C GLU A 133 1.10 8.70 -1.20
N ILE A 134 1.78 8.94 -2.31
CA ILE A 134 2.58 7.94 -2.99
C ILE A 134 3.94 8.53 -3.33
N HIS A 135 4.95 7.67 -3.39
CA HIS A 135 6.20 7.98 -4.06
C HIS A 135 6.51 6.85 -5.02
N THR A 136 6.71 7.19 -6.30
CA THR A 136 6.88 6.23 -7.39
C THR A 136 8.30 6.27 -8.00
N THR A 137 9.19 7.05 -7.40
CA THR A 137 10.57 7.23 -7.84
C THR A 137 11.47 6.92 -6.66
N ASP A 138 12.57 6.20 -6.88
CA ASP A 138 13.60 6.05 -5.86
C ASP A 138 14.63 7.16 -6.03
N ASP A 139 14.52 8.20 -5.21
CA ASP A 139 15.44 9.35 -5.19
C ASP A 139 16.46 9.28 -4.05
N TRP A 140 16.50 8.16 -3.31
CA TRP A 140 17.44 7.99 -2.20
C TRP A 140 18.88 7.98 -2.68
N ASN A 141 19.73 8.73 -1.99
CA ASN A 141 21.16 8.76 -2.21
C ASN A 141 21.91 8.51 -0.90
N SER A 142 22.61 7.38 -0.83
CA SER A 142 23.41 6.97 0.34
C SER A 142 24.53 7.96 0.71
N SER A 143 24.99 8.79 -0.23
CA SER A 143 26.05 9.77 0.03
C SER A 143 25.54 11.00 0.80
N THR A 144 24.27 11.36 0.63
CA THR A 144 23.63 12.48 1.35
C THR A 144 22.83 12.01 2.56
N ASP A 145 22.28 10.80 2.48
CA ASP A 145 21.54 10.11 3.54
C ASP A 145 20.39 10.93 4.15
N ASP A 146 19.65 11.65 3.30
CA ASP A 146 18.47 12.42 3.71
C ASP A 146 17.39 11.48 4.28
N PRO A 147 17.05 11.59 5.58
CA PRO A 147 16.04 10.75 6.21
C PRO A 147 14.67 10.79 5.52
N ALA A 148 14.31 11.89 4.86
CA ALA A 148 13.04 12.02 4.17
C ALA A 148 12.94 11.18 2.89
N GLN A 149 14.09 10.79 2.31
CA GLN A 149 14.20 10.03 1.06
C GLN A 149 14.47 8.54 1.28
N ARG A 150 14.84 8.12 2.50
CA ARG A 150 15.17 6.72 2.82
C ARG A 150 14.07 5.72 2.47
N SER A 151 12.83 6.17 2.40
CA SER A 151 11.65 5.35 2.09
C SER A 151 11.69 4.69 0.71
N GLY A 152 12.40 5.26 -0.26
CA GLY A 152 12.26 4.87 -1.67
C GLY A 152 10.82 5.04 -2.14
N LEU A 153 10.27 4.02 -2.80
CA LEU A 153 8.85 3.98 -3.16
C LEU A 153 7.98 3.70 -1.94
N LEU A 154 6.86 4.41 -1.85
CA LEU A 154 5.95 4.33 -0.71
C LEU A 154 4.50 4.55 -1.09
N VAL A 155 3.62 4.11 -0.18
CA VAL A 155 2.19 4.42 -0.18
C VAL A 155 1.78 4.74 1.27
N SER A 156 1.03 5.82 1.47
CA SER A 156 0.27 6.06 2.69
C SER A 156 -1.24 6.02 2.40
N LEU A 157 -1.96 5.37 3.31
CA LEU A 157 -3.42 5.24 3.31
C LEU A 157 -3.95 5.88 4.60
N VAL A 158 -5.04 6.63 4.51
CA VAL A 158 -5.75 7.17 5.68
C VAL A 158 -7.16 6.59 5.73
N ASP A 159 -7.51 5.95 6.85
CA ASP A 159 -8.88 5.46 7.07
C ASP A 159 -9.84 6.63 7.43
N ALA A 160 -11.15 6.36 7.40
CA ALA A 160 -12.16 7.38 7.69
C ALA A 160 -12.09 7.99 9.10
N ARG A 161 -11.27 7.39 9.98
CA ARG A 161 -11.14 7.76 11.41
C ARG A 161 -9.82 8.49 11.67
N GLY A 162 -9.01 8.72 10.64
CA GLY A 162 -7.77 9.49 10.72
C GLY A 162 -6.55 8.68 11.15
N VAL A 163 -6.60 7.35 11.06
CA VAL A 163 -5.41 6.51 11.21
C VAL A 163 -4.69 6.45 9.86
N ARG A 164 -3.39 6.78 9.87
CA ARG A 164 -2.50 6.59 8.72
C ARG A 164 -1.80 5.24 8.80
N TYR A 165 -1.82 4.52 7.69
CA TYR A 165 -1.13 3.26 7.45
C TYR A 165 -0.10 3.51 6.36
N TYR A 166 1.17 3.28 6.68
CA TYR A 166 2.29 3.62 5.82
C TYR A 166 3.05 2.38 5.42
N GLY A 167 3.37 2.25 4.14
CA GLY A 167 4.20 1.18 3.57
C GLY A 167 5.30 1.76 2.69
N SER A 168 6.56 1.31 2.85
CA SER A 168 7.67 1.74 2.01
C SER A 168 8.63 0.62 1.63
N HIS A 169 9.70 0.98 0.93
CA HIS A 169 10.64 0.08 0.26
C HIS A 169 9.99 -0.74 -0.86
N LEU A 170 8.90 -0.23 -1.44
CA LEU A 170 8.14 -0.97 -2.45
C LEU A 170 8.96 -1.13 -3.74
N GLU A 171 8.79 -2.26 -4.44
CA GLU A 171 9.33 -2.41 -5.80
C GLU A 171 8.42 -1.70 -6.84
N SER A 172 7.11 -1.66 -6.57
CA SER A 172 6.14 -0.97 -7.41
C SER A 172 4.98 -0.41 -6.61
N VAL A 173 4.35 0.64 -7.14
CA VAL A 173 3.11 1.23 -6.63
C VAL A 173 2.02 1.00 -7.67
N SER A 174 0.86 0.47 -7.25
CA SER A 174 -0.25 0.11 -8.15
C SER A 174 -1.51 0.97 -7.95
N VAL A 175 -1.40 2.00 -7.12
CA VAL A 175 -2.49 2.92 -6.76
C VAL A 175 -2.13 4.37 -7.03
N GLN A 176 -3.13 5.25 -7.00
CA GLN A 176 -2.99 6.68 -7.19
C GLN A 176 -3.36 7.45 -5.94
N GLN A 177 -2.76 8.62 -5.75
CA GLN A 177 -3.19 9.55 -4.70
C GLN A 177 -4.69 9.91 -4.87
N GLY A 178 -5.43 9.88 -3.77
CA GLY A 178 -6.88 10.10 -3.73
C GLY A 178 -7.74 8.88 -4.08
N GLN A 179 -7.14 7.76 -4.47
CA GLN A 179 -7.86 6.53 -4.73
C GLN A 179 -8.46 5.95 -3.45
N GLN A 180 -9.72 5.50 -3.53
CA GLN A 180 -10.32 4.68 -2.47
C GLN A 180 -9.89 3.22 -2.63
N VAL A 181 -9.51 2.59 -1.53
CA VAL A 181 -9.13 1.18 -1.47
C VAL A 181 -9.89 0.50 -0.34
N GLY A 182 -10.15 -0.79 -0.52
CA GLY A 182 -10.68 -1.68 0.51
C GLY A 182 -9.59 -2.53 1.15
N ALA A 183 -9.86 -3.06 2.34
CA ALA A 183 -8.99 -3.99 3.03
C ALA A 183 -8.67 -5.21 2.16
N GLY A 184 -7.40 -5.41 1.84
CA GLY A 184 -6.90 -6.49 0.99
C GLY A 184 -6.69 -6.12 -0.46
N ASP A 185 -7.03 -4.90 -0.89
CA ASP A 185 -6.66 -4.43 -2.22
C ASP A 185 -5.14 -4.31 -2.32
N GLN A 186 -4.58 -4.73 -3.45
CA GLN A 186 -3.16 -4.56 -3.72
C GLN A 186 -2.85 -3.07 -3.92
N ILE A 187 -1.85 -2.57 -3.19
CA ILE A 187 -1.38 -1.17 -3.28
C ILE A 187 0.01 -1.06 -3.91
N GLY A 188 0.73 -2.16 -3.99
CA GLY A 188 2.07 -2.23 -4.55
C GLY A 188 2.67 -3.63 -4.44
N THR A 189 3.98 -3.69 -4.52
CA THR A 189 4.75 -4.93 -4.29
C THR A 189 5.90 -4.68 -3.33
N VAL A 190 6.19 -5.66 -2.47
CA VAL A 190 7.34 -5.69 -1.57
C VAL A 190 8.63 -5.57 -2.39
N GLY A 191 9.57 -4.77 -1.92
CA GLY A 191 10.86 -4.56 -2.59
C GLY A 191 11.96 -4.18 -1.61
N GLU A 192 12.97 -3.48 -2.13
CA GLU A 192 14.12 -3.00 -1.38
C GLU A 192 14.56 -1.58 -1.79
N THR A 193 13.66 -0.76 -2.34
CA THR A 193 14.00 0.61 -2.76
C THR A 193 14.33 1.51 -1.57
N GLY A 194 15.08 2.60 -1.79
CA GLY A 194 15.53 3.47 -0.72
C GLY A 194 16.68 2.86 0.08
N ASN A 195 16.73 3.14 1.38
CA ASN A 195 17.83 2.65 2.23
C ASN A 195 17.73 1.16 2.59
N ALA A 196 16.71 0.46 2.08
CA ALA A 196 16.57 -1.00 2.18
C ALA A 196 17.43 -1.76 1.16
N ALA A 197 18.05 -1.06 0.19
CA ALA A 197 18.80 -1.70 -0.88
C ALA A 197 19.91 -2.60 -0.32
N GLY A 198 19.83 -3.90 -0.63
CA GLY A 198 20.81 -4.90 -0.18
C GLY A 198 20.64 -5.38 1.27
N THR A 199 19.61 -4.95 1.99
CA THR A 199 19.25 -5.50 3.32
C THR A 199 18.26 -6.65 3.24
N GLY A 200 17.69 -6.89 2.04
CA GLY A 200 16.69 -7.91 1.76
C GLY A 200 15.29 -7.30 1.64
N CYS A 201 14.47 -7.88 0.76
CA CYS A 201 13.14 -7.36 0.48
C CYS A 201 12.20 -7.44 1.69
N HIS A 202 11.54 -6.32 1.99
CA HIS A 202 10.58 -6.20 3.08
C HIS A 202 9.61 -5.05 2.85
N LEU A 203 8.45 -5.13 3.51
CA LEU A 203 7.55 -3.99 3.68
C LEU A 203 7.86 -3.33 5.02
N HIS A 204 8.44 -2.13 4.98
CA HIS A 204 8.47 -1.28 6.16
C HIS A 204 7.08 -0.72 6.41
N PHE A 205 6.56 -0.87 7.63
CA PHE A 205 5.18 -0.55 7.97
C PHE A 205 5.08 0.32 9.22
N GLY A 206 4.33 1.41 9.11
CA GLY A 206 4.13 2.38 10.17
C GLY A 206 2.66 2.73 10.40
N LEU A 207 2.32 3.03 11.65
CA LEU A 207 1.02 3.57 12.05
C LEU A 207 1.21 4.94 12.70
N SER A 208 0.39 5.91 12.33
CA SER A 208 0.43 7.27 12.92
C SER A 208 -0.90 8.03 12.79
N PRO A 209 -1.08 9.14 13.54
CA PRO A 209 -2.20 10.04 13.32
C PRO A 209 -2.04 10.80 12.00
N ALA A 210 -3.10 10.81 11.18
CA ALA A 210 -3.10 11.52 9.90
C ALA A 210 -2.95 13.05 10.06
N CYS A 211 -3.46 13.60 11.16
CA CYS A 211 -3.39 15.02 11.49
C CYS A 211 -1.96 15.57 11.70
N ARG A 212 -0.97 14.70 11.90
CA ARG A 212 0.44 15.07 12.04
C ARG A 212 1.15 15.02 10.68
N THR A 213 2.10 15.92 10.49
CA THR A 213 2.89 16.08 9.27
C THR A 213 4.37 15.77 9.50
N GLY A 214 5.15 15.72 8.42
CA GLY A 214 6.59 15.46 8.46
C GLY A 214 6.94 13.98 8.33
N TRP A 215 8.14 13.71 7.80
CA TRP A 215 8.61 12.36 7.49
C TRP A 215 8.72 11.45 8.73
N GLN A 216 9.01 12.03 9.91
CA GLN A 216 9.07 11.29 11.17
C GLN A 216 7.72 10.71 11.57
N ASN A 217 6.63 11.43 11.26
CA ASN A 217 5.27 10.95 11.50
C ASN A 217 4.84 9.93 10.45
N ARG A 218 5.24 10.16 9.19
CA ARG A 218 4.93 9.28 8.06
C ARG A 218 5.45 7.86 8.31
N ARG A 219 6.70 7.70 8.75
CA ARG A 219 7.36 6.41 8.98
C ARG A 219 6.83 5.59 10.17
N GLY A 220 5.90 6.12 10.96
CA GLY A 220 5.32 5.43 12.12
C GLY A 220 5.66 6.07 13.47
N LEU A 221 4.63 6.20 14.31
CA LEU A 221 4.70 6.67 15.70
C LEU A 221 4.10 5.66 16.69
N LEU A 222 3.37 4.67 16.20
CA LEU A 222 2.78 3.59 16.97
C LEU A 222 3.39 2.26 16.53
N ALA A 223 3.82 1.45 17.50
CA ALA A 223 4.36 0.12 17.23
C ALA A 223 3.25 -0.79 16.67
N PRO A 224 3.36 -1.28 15.42
CA PRO A 224 2.26 -1.98 14.76
C PRO A 224 2.14 -3.45 15.18
N GLN A 225 3.14 -4.03 15.86
CA GLN A 225 3.23 -5.46 16.15
C GLN A 225 1.99 -6.06 16.81
N PRO A 226 1.35 -5.45 17.83
CA PRO A 226 0.12 -6.02 18.42
C PRO A 226 -1.00 -6.18 17.38
N PHE A 227 -1.17 -5.21 16.49
CA PHE A 227 -2.21 -5.23 15.46
C PHE A 227 -1.84 -6.19 14.31
N LEU A 228 -0.58 -6.18 13.87
CA LEU A 228 -0.07 -7.12 12.87
C LEU A 228 -0.26 -8.59 13.32
N ASN A 229 -0.03 -8.86 14.61
CA ASN A 229 -0.26 -10.17 15.21
C ASN A 229 -1.74 -10.59 15.13
N ASP A 230 -2.65 -9.66 15.41
CA ASP A 230 -4.09 -9.90 15.30
C ASP A 230 -4.53 -10.09 13.86
N TRP A 231 -4.12 -9.21 12.95
CA TRP A 231 -4.49 -9.26 11.53
C TRP A 231 -3.99 -10.53 10.85
N ARG A 232 -2.79 -11.01 11.20
CA ARG A 232 -2.26 -12.30 10.74
C ARG A 232 -3.15 -13.49 11.14
N ARG A 233 -3.85 -13.39 12.27
CA ARG A 233 -4.81 -14.40 12.76
C ARG A 233 -6.25 -14.15 12.31
N GLY A 234 -6.50 -13.11 11.51
CA GLY A 234 -7.84 -12.68 11.15
C GLY A 234 -8.64 -12.07 12.32
N LEU A 235 -7.96 -11.59 13.36
CA LEU A 235 -8.57 -10.92 14.50
C LEU A 235 -8.71 -9.40 14.24
N PRO A 236 -9.76 -8.74 14.77
CA PRO A 236 -10.08 -7.35 14.49
C PRO A 236 -9.30 -6.36 15.37
N GLY A 237 -7.98 -6.49 15.45
CA GLY A 237 -7.14 -5.58 16.24
C GLY A 237 -7.21 -4.14 15.71
N ASP A 238 -7.85 -3.23 16.42
CA ASP A 238 -8.09 -1.85 15.96
C ASP A 238 -7.06 -0.86 16.56
N PRO A 239 -6.24 -0.17 15.74
CA PRO A 239 -5.24 0.76 16.24
C PRO A 239 -5.79 2.10 16.70
N LEU A 240 -7.08 2.40 16.46
CA LEU A 240 -7.65 3.74 16.66
C LEU A 240 -7.32 4.33 18.05
N ALA A 241 -7.67 3.64 19.13
CA ALA A 241 -7.48 4.17 20.48
C ALA A 241 -6.00 4.45 20.81
N ALA A 242 -5.09 3.61 20.29
CA ALA A 242 -3.65 3.79 20.48
C ALA A 242 -3.10 4.96 19.65
N VAL A 243 -3.63 5.17 18.45
CA VAL A 243 -3.30 6.31 17.59
C VAL A 243 -3.83 7.62 18.19
N GLU A 244 -5.07 7.63 18.67
CA GLU A 244 -5.68 8.80 19.33
C GLU A 244 -4.89 9.22 20.57
N ALA A 245 -4.35 8.27 21.33
CA ALA A 245 -3.51 8.54 22.50
C ALA A 245 -2.19 9.27 22.15
N LEU A 246 -1.72 9.20 20.91
CA LEU A 246 -0.59 10.00 20.46
C LEU A 246 -0.97 11.49 20.36
N GLY A 247 -2.24 11.80 20.08
CA GLY A 247 -2.77 13.15 19.94
C GLY A 247 -2.38 13.86 18.65
N CYS A 248 -3.21 14.79 18.21
CA CYS A 248 -2.86 15.82 17.22
C CYS A 248 -2.33 17.01 18.02
N GLY A 249 -1.14 17.50 17.70
CA GLY A 249 -0.47 18.56 18.48
C GLY A 249 -1.32 19.80 18.73
#